data_AF-A0A7W1FD80-F1
#
_entry.id   AF-A0A7W1FD80-F1
#
_cell.length_a   1.000
_cell.length_b   1.000
_cell.length_c   1.000
_cell.angle_alpha   90.00
_cell.angle_beta   90.00
_cell.angle_gamma   90.00
#
_symmetry.space_group_name_H-M   'P 1'
#
loop_
_entity.id
_entity.type
_entity.pdbx_description
1 polymer ?
#
loop_
_entity_poly.entity_id
_entity_poly.type
_entity_poly.pdbx_seq_one_letter_code
_entity_poly.pdbx_strand_id
1 'polypeptide(L)'
;VIAANAPRRYVNMVSRNGRDSINNLSPEAKKWLAPLPYASPSAEYAKKFNSLMGGMNGGDNHSLAKILDSQTLWDATMAFSIAERLKNNKNSLIIHVNGSFHTENRLGTAEQLLKYSPKAKVLVITMRSEDDFTKFDKAKYTDLGDFVILTDAKVPRSFK
;
A
#
# COMPACT_ATOMS: atom_id res chain seq x y z
N VAL A 1 0.86 -8.86 -16.85
CA VAL A 1 0.80 -8.98 -15.37
C VAL A 1 2.10 -8.42 -14.79
N ILE A 2 2.04 -7.65 -13.69
CA ILE A 2 3.22 -7.08 -13.01
C ILE A 2 3.26 -7.67 -11.60
N ALA A 3 4.38 -8.29 -11.21
CA ALA A 3 4.61 -8.73 -9.84
C ALA A 3 5.07 -7.53 -9.00
N ALA A 4 4.13 -6.66 -8.61
CA ALA A 4 4.46 -5.37 -8.01
C ALA A 4 4.97 -5.47 -6.56
N ASN A 5 4.63 -6.54 -5.84
CA ASN A 5 4.96 -6.67 -4.43
C ASN A 5 6.47 -6.77 -4.19
N ALA A 6 6.92 -6.15 -3.11
CA ALA A 6 8.17 -6.56 -2.48
C ALA A 6 8.11 -8.05 -2.11
N PRO A 7 9.18 -8.84 -2.34
CA PRO A 7 9.23 -10.20 -1.86
C PRO A 7 8.97 -10.26 -0.36
N ARG A 8 8.00 -11.09 0.05
CA ARG A 8 7.52 -11.15 1.45
C ARG A 8 8.63 -11.41 2.45
N ARG A 9 9.69 -12.13 2.06
CA ARG A 9 10.89 -12.35 2.91
C ARG A 9 11.58 -11.05 3.34
N TYR A 10 11.60 -10.02 2.48
CA TYR A 10 12.24 -8.74 2.78
C TYR A 10 11.33 -7.82 3.58
N VAL A 11 10.02 -7.84 3.30
CA VAL A 11 9.02 -7.16 4.15
C VAL A 11 9.09 -7.71 5.59
N ASN A 12 9.10 -9.04 5.74
CA ASN A 12 9.24 -9.70 7.04
C ASN A 12 10.59 -9.42 7.71
N MET A 13 11.65 -9.20 6.92
CA MET A 13 12.97 -8.82 7.44
C MET A 13 12.88 -7.44 8.11
N VAL A 14 12.27 -6.46 7.43
CA VAL A 14 12.04 -5.12 7.98
C VAL A 14 11.12 -5.15 9.20
N SER A 15 10.02 -5.92 9.16
CA SER A 15 9.08 -5.97 10.27
C SER A 15 9.71 -6.55 11.56
N ARG A 16 10.76 -7.38 11.44
CA ARG A 16 11.46 -7.98 12.59
C ARG A 16 12.68 -7.16 13.03
N ASN A 17 13.47 -6.73 12.04
CA ASN A 17 14.83 -6.23 12.26
C ASN A 17 14.95 -4.72 12.00
N GLY A 18 13.88 -4.07 11.54
CA GLY A 18 13.85 -2.63 11.24
C GLY A 18 14.27 -2.28 9.82
N ARG A 19 14.07 -1.00 9.47
CA ARG A 19 14.28 -0.40 8.16
C ARG A 19 15.61 -0.76 7.51
N ASP A 20 16.69 -0.67 8.29
CA ASP A 20 18.06 -0.83 7.76
C ASP A 20 18.47 -2.28 7.52
N SER A 21 17.65 -3.25 7.95
CA SER A 21 17.96 -4.67 7.81
C SER A 21 18.13 -5.13 6.36
N ILE A 22 17.53 -4.41 5.41
CA ILE A 22 17.62 -4.70 3.98
C ILE A 22 18.83 -4.05 3.29
N ASN A 23 19.59 -3.19 3.98
CA ASN A 23 20.76 -2.52 3.40
C ASN A 23 21.88 -3.50 3.05
N ASN A 24 21.95 -4.63 3.75
CA ASN A 24 22.96 -5.68 3.57
C ASN A 24 22.57 -6.76 2.55
N LEU A 25 21.43 -6.62 1.87
CA LEU A 25 21.03 -7.54 0.82
C LEU A 25 21.99 -7.49 -0.38
N SER A 26 22.13 -8.62 -1.07
CA SER A 26 22.94 -8.69 -2.30
C SER A 26 22.40 -7.74 -3.37
N PRO A 27 23.22 -7.33 -4.36
CA PRO A 27 22.76 -6.53 -5.48
C PRO A 27 21.57 -7.15 -6.22
N GLU A 28 21.55 -8.47 -6.39
CA GLU A 28 20.47 -9.22 -7.03
C GLU A 28 19.17 -9.15 -6.22
N ALA A 29 19.26 -9.25 -4.90
CA ALA A 29 18.13 -9.12 -4.01
C ALA A 29 17.52 -7.71 -4.05
N LYS A 30 18.36 -6.67 -4.11
CA LYS A 30 17.93 -5.26 -4.16
C LYS A 30 17.18 -4.91 -5.45
N LYS A 31 17.40 -5.63 -6.56
CA LYS A 31 16.64 -5.44 -7.82
C LYS A 31 15.12 -5.69 -7.66
N TRP A 32 14.72 -6.41 -6.62
CA TRP A 32 13.31 -6.71 -6.32
C TRP A 32 12.66 -5.73 -5.34
N LEU A 33 13.36 -4.65 -4.97
CA LEU A 33 12.88 -3.62 -4.05
C LEU A 33 12.84 -2.26 -4.76
N ALA A 34 12.12 -1.31 -4.16
CA ALA A 34 12.32 0.09 -4.51
C ALA A 34 13.77 0.54 -4.29
N PRO A 35 14.23 1.61 -4.98
CA PRO A 35 15.54 2.21 -4.74
C PRO A 35 15.74 2.50 -3.25
N LEU A 36 16.91 2.10 -2.73
CA LEU A 36 17.28 2.29 -1.33
C LEU A 36 18.21 3.52 -1.17
N PRO A 37 18.05 4.32 -0.09
CA PRO A 37 16.99 4.22 0.91
C PRO A 37 15.63 4.62 0.32
N TYR A 38 14.57 3.91 0.71
CA TYR A 38 13.20 4.29 0.37
C TYR A 38 12.76 5.49 1.25
N ALA A 39 11.63 6.11 0.96
CA ALA A 39 11.13 7.24 1.75
C ALA A 39 10.58 6.78 3.12
N SER A 40 10.67 7.63 4.12
CA SER A 40 9.93 7.46 5.38
C SER A 40 8.42 7.60 5.15
N PRO A 41 7.57 7.01 6.00
CA PRO A 41 6.12 7.23 5.92
C PRO A 41 5.79 8.71 6.12
N SER A 42 4.77 9.21 5.43
CA SER A 42 4.21 10.53 5.71
C SER A 42 3.48 10.53 7.06
N ALA A 43 3.30 11.71 7.65
CA ALA A 43 2.57 11.84 8.92
C ALA A 43 1.14 11.30 8.81
N GLU A 44 0.44 11.57 7.69
CA GLU A 44 -0.91 11.08 7.45
C GLU A 44 -0.96 9.55 7.27
N TYR A 45 0.01 8.96 6.56
CA TYR A 45 0.10 7.50 6.45
C TYR A 45 0.39 6.85 7.80
N ALA A 46 1.30 7.41 8.60
CA ALA A 46 1.60 6.95 9.95
C ALA A 46 0.37 7.06 10.87
N LYS A 47 -0.39 8.16 10.78
CA LYS A 47 -1.65 8.35 11.51
C LYS A 47 -2.70 7.32 11.11
N LYS A 48 -2.89 7.06 9.81
CA LYS A 48 -3.78 6.01 9.30
C LYS A 48 -3.38 4.63 9.82
N PHE A 49 -2.09 4.30 9.75
CA PHE A 49 -1.56 3.05 10.29
C PHE A 49 -1.82 2.93 11.79
N ASN A 50 -1.50 3.95 12.58
CA ASN A 50 -1.72 3.97 14.02
C ASN A 50 -3.22 3.88 14.38
N SER A 51 -4.12 4.46 13.59
CA SER A 51 -5.56 4.32 13.83
C SER A 51 -6.06 2.89 13.61
N LEU A 52 -5.45 2.15 12.67
CA LEU A 52 -5.81 0.75 12.40
C LEU A 52 -5.17 -0.21 13.41
N MET A 53 -3.93 0.06 13.81
CA MET A 53 -3.16 -0.79 14.71
C MET A 53 -3.37 -0.45 16.19
N GLY A 54 -3.76 0.78 16.53
CA GLY A 54 -3.96 1.25 17.90
C GLY A 54 -5.15 0.61 18.62
N GLY A 55 -6.06 -0.04 17.88
CA GLY A 55 -7.08 -0.92 18.45
C GLY A 55 -6.54 -2.29 18.89
N MET A 56 -5.33 -2.67 18.48
CA MET A 56 -4.64 -3.88 18.93
C MET A 56 -3.90 -3.57 20.24
N ASN A 57 -4.64 -3.56 21.35
CA ASN A 57 -4.10 -3.46 22.71
C ASN A 57 -3.06 -4.59 22.94
N GLY A 58 -1.76 -4.27 22.86
CA GLY A 58 -0.68 -5.20 23.24
C GLY A 58 0.63 -5.15 22.44
N GLY A 59 0.75 -4.30 21.40
CA GLY A 59 2.00 -4.16 20.66
C GLY A 59 2.98 -3.19 21.32
N ASP A 60 4.25 -3.56 21.45
CA ASP A 60 5.30 -2.62 21.85
C ASP A 60 5.51 -1.53 20.76
N ASN A 61 5.80 -0.29 21.16
CA ASN A 61 5.94 0.85 20.23
C ASN A 61 7.04 0.65 19.19
N HIS A 62 8.10 -0.09 19.53
CA HIS A 62 9.20 -0.38 18.61
C HIS A 62 8.78 -1.37 17.51
N SER A 63 7.93 -2.33 17.84
CA SER A 63 7.35 -3.33 16.94
C SER A 63 6.38 -2.65 15.96
N LEU A 64 5.54 -1.73 16.44
CA LEU A 64 4.66 -0.94 15.57
C LEU A 64 5.46 -0.08 14.58
N ALA A 65 6.55 0.56 15.00
CA ALA A 65 7.42 1.32 14.11
C ALA A 65 8.04 0.43 13.01
N LYS A 66 8.54 -0.76 13.36
CA LYS A 66 9.08 -1.73 12.38
C LYS A 66 8.02 -2.24 11.41
N ILE A 67 6.80 -2.48 11.90
CA ILE A 67 5.69 -2.89 11.05
C ILE A 67 5.34 -1.75 10.08
N LEU A 68 5.27 -0.50 10.54
CA LEU A 68 5.05 0.66 9.68
C LEU A 68 6.14 0.80 8.61
N ASP A 69 7.42 0.62 8.98
CA ASP A 69 8.53 0.60 8.03
C ASP A 69 8.38 -0.53 6.99
N SER A 70 7.89 -1.70 7.41
CA SER A 70 7.68 -2.83 6.50
C SER A 70 6.54 -2.57 5.50
N GLN A 71 5.45 -1.95 5.94
CA GLN A 71 4.35 -1.52 5.06
C GLN A 71 4.82 -0.44 4.08
N THR A 72 5.63 0.50 4.57
CA THR A 72 6.23 1.56 3.76
C THR A 72 7.16 0.98 2.68
N LEU A 73 7.97 -0.04 3.01
CA LEU A 73 8.81 -0.74 2.02
C LEU A 73 7.95 -1.44 0.95
N TRP A 74 6.88 -2.09 1.39
CA TRP A 74 5.97 -2.81 0.51
C TRP A 74 5.31 -1.85 -0.48
N ASP A 75 4.75 -0.75 0.01
CA ASP A 75 4.14 0.31 -0.79
C ASP A 75 5.12 0.99 -1.73
N ALA A 76 6.33 1.30 -1.27
CA ALA A 76 7.38 1.88 -2.11
C ALA A 76 7.74 0.93 -3.27
N THR A 77 7.82 -0.37 -3.01
CA THR A 77 8.18 -1.37 -4.04
C THR A 77 7.05 -1.60 -5.05
N MET A 78 5.79 -1.61 -4.60
CA MET A 78 4.63 -1.63 -5.49
C MET A 78 4.61 -0.40 -6.40
N ALA A 79 4.78 0.78 -5.81
CA ALA A 79 4.82 2.04 -6.52
C ALA A 79 5.97 2.09 -7.55
N PHE A 80 7.17 1.67 -7.17
CA PHE A 80 8.33 1.65 -8.06
C PHE A 80 8.12 0.70 -9.24
N SER A 81 7.59 -0.50 -8.99
CA SER A 81 7.27 -1.48 -10.04
C SER A 81 6.25 -0.92 -11.06
N ILE A 82 5.26 -0.18 -10.57
CA ILE A 82 4.29 0.51 -11.43
C ILE A 82 4.96 1.63 -12.22
N ALA A 83 5.78 2.47 -11.57
CA ALA A 83 6.49 3.58 -12.21
C ALA A 83 7.43 3.11 -13.33
N GLU A 84 8.20 2.05 -13.08
CA GLU A 84 9.07 1.41 -14.08
C GLU A 84 8.26 0.91 -15.28
N ARG A 85 7.08 0.32 -15.04
CA ARG A 85 6.20 -0.12 -16.14
C ARG A 85 5.69 1.06 -16.95
N LEU A 86 5.20 2.12 -16.31
CA LEU A 86 4.71 3.33 -16.98
C LEU A 86 5.80 3.99 -17.82
N LYS A 87 7.04 4.03 -17.30
CA LYS A 87 8.21 4.56 -18.02
C LYS A 87 8.51 3.77 -19.29
N ASN A 88 8.44 2.44 -19.21
CA ASN A 88 8.79 1.55 -20.32
C ASN A 88 7.62 1.30 -21.30
N ASN A 89 6.41 1.76 -20.99
CA ASN A 89 5.21 1.54 -21.82
C ASN A 89 4.41 2.84 -21.93
N LYS A 90 4.64 3.59 -23.01
CA LYS A 90 3.92 4.85 -23.24
C LYS A 90 2.41 4.60 -23.34
N ASN A 91 1.62 5.49 -22.75
CA ASN A 91 0.15 5.47 -22.76
C ASN A 91 -0.49 4.18 -22.20
N SER A 92 0.22 3.42 -21.36
CA SER A 92 -0.35 2.22 -20.75
C SER A 92 -1.31 2.55 -19.59
N LEU A 93 -2.44 1.86 -19.54
CA LEU A 93 -3.28 1.77 -18.34
C LEU A 93 -2.79 0.59 -17.47
N ILE A 94 -2.54 0.85 -16.20
CA ILE A 94 -2.20 -0.18 -15.20
C ILE A 94 -3.36 -0.29 -14.22
N ILE A 95 -3.94 -1.48 -14.12
CA ILE A 95 -4.89 -1.83 -13.06
C ILE A 95 -4.10 -2.54 -11.96
N HIS A 96 -4.00 -1.89 -10.80
CA HIS A 96 -3.34 -2.45 -9.63
C HIS A 96 -4.41 -2.90 -8.62
N VAL A 97 -4.56 -4.21 -8.46
CA VAL A 97 -5.47 -4.80 -7.48
C VAL A 97 -4.68 -5.13 -6.22
N ASN A 98 -5.06 -4.54 -5.09
CA ASN A 98 -4.37 -4.68 -3.82
C ASN A 98 -5.37 -4.61 -2.64
N GLY A 99 -4.86 -4.79 -1.41
CA GLY A 99 -5.65 -4.53 -0.21
C GLY A 99 -5.84 -3.02 0.01
N SER A 100 -7.03 -2.59 0.44
CA SER A 100 -7.40 -1.16 0.45
C SER A 100 -6.45 -0.29 1.26
N PHE A 101 -5.84 -0.82 2.33
CA PHE A 101 -4.85 -0.11 3.14
C PHE A 101 -3.76 0.57 2.30
N HIS A 102 -3.32 -0.10 1.22
CA HIS A 102 -2.21 0.30 0.37
C HIS A 102 -2.51 1.47 -0.60
N THR A 103 -3.77 1.86 -0.81
CA THR A 103 -4.13 2.92 -1.78
C THR A 103 -5.29 3.81 -1.34
N GLU A 104 -6.12 3.35 -0.41
CA GLU A 104 -7.22 4.13 0.16
C GLU A 104 -6.72 5.45 0.76
N ASN A 105 -7.50 6.52 0.62
CA ASN A 105 -7.10 7.91 0.91
C ASN A 105 -5.97 8.46 0.04
N ARG A 106 -5.65 7.79 -1.08
CA ARG A 106 -4.50 8.10 -1.93
C ARG A 106 -3.15 8.03 -1.19
N LEU A 107 -3.11 7.32 -0.07
CA LEU A 107 -1.91 7.07 0.73
C LEU A 107 -1.23 5.76 0.30
N GLY A 108 -0.09 5.42 0.91
CA GLY A 108 0.63 4.16 0.64
C GLY A 108 1.22 4.13 -0.77
N THR A 109 0.90 3.08 -1.53
CA THR A 109 1.37 2.88 -2.92
C THR A 109 0.99 4.06 -3.82
N ALA A 110 -0.22 4.63 -3.67
CA ALA A 110 -0.64 5.78 -4.48
C ALA A 110 0.21 7.02 -4.20
N GLU A 111 0.52 7.29 -2.93
CA GLU A 111 1.39 8.39 -2.51
C GLU A 111 2.82 8.19 -3.02
N GLN A 112 3.37 6.98 -2.85
CA GLN A 112 4.73 6.65 -3.28
C GLN A 112 4.87 6.69 -4.81
N LEU A 113 3.83 6.31 -5.56
CA LEU A 113 3.86 6.36 -7.02
C LEU A 113 4.10 7.78 -7.55
N LEU A 114 3.50 8.79 -6.92
CA LEU A 114 3.71 10.19 -7.32
C LEU A 114 5.12 10.69 -6.98
N LYS A 115 5.86 10.03 -6.08
CA LYS A 115 7.29 10.30 -5.85
C LYS A 115 8.15 9.77 -7.00
N TYR A 116 7.84 8.57 -7.51
CA TYR A 116 8.59 7.93 -8.61
C TYR A 116 8.13 8.38 -10.01
N SER A 117 6.89 8.80 -10.16
CA SER A 117 6.29 9.27 -11.41
C SER A 117 5.37 10.46 -11.16
N PRO A 118 5.92 11.68 -10.98
CA PRO A 118 5.13 12.87 -10.60
C PRO A 118 4.03 13.28 -11.59
N LYS A 119 4.12 12.82 -12.85
CA LYS A 119 3.13 13.08 -13.91
C LYS A 119 2.10 11.96 -14.06
N ALA A 120 2.19 10.90 -13.26
CA ALA A 120 1.23 9.80 -13.32
C ALA A 120 -0.17 10.30 -12.93
N LYS A 121 -1.17 9.91 -13.73
CA LYS A 121 -2.57 10.09 -13.38
C LYS A 121 -3.01 8.87 -12.58
N VAL A 122 -3.41 9.09 -11.34
CA VAL A 122 -3.79 8.02 -10.41
C VAL A 122 -5.26 8.15 -10.06
N LEU A 123 -6.01 7.06 -10.23
CA LEU A 123 -7.40 6.93 -9.84
C LEU A 123 -7.50 5.77 -8.83
N VAL A 124 -8.06 6.04 -7.65
CA VAL A 124 -8.25 5.09 -6.56
C VAL A 124 -9.72 4.70 -6.49
N ILE A 125 -9.99 3.41 -6.67
CA ILE A 125 -11.32 2.82 -6.46
C ILE A 125 -11.24 2.00 -5.18
N THR A 126 -12.00 2.38 -4.17
CA THR A 126 -12.06 1.67 -2.89
C THR A 126 -13.34 0.85 -2.83
N MET A 127 -13.22 -0.46 -2.58
CA MET A 127 -14.36 -1.35 -2.41
C MET A 127 -14.58 -1.62 -0.92
N ARG A 128 -15.81 -1.42 -0.43
CA ARG A 128 -16.22 -1.71 0.95
C ARG A 128 -17.33 -2.76 0.95
N SER A 129 -17.18 -3.73 1.84
CA SER A 129 -18.19 -4.76 2.10
C SER A 129 -19.08 -4.24 3.22
N GLU A 130 -20.37 -4.09 2.96
CA GLU A 130 -21.33 -3.47 3.87
C GLU A 130 -22.64 -4.27 3.90
N ASP A 131 -23.29 -4.31 5.06
CA ASP A 131 -24.58 -5.00 5.23
C ASP A 131 -25.70 -4.27 4.47
N ASP A 132 -25.73 -2.93 4.56
CA ASP A 132 -26.59 -2.07 3.74
C ASP A 132 -25.77 -1.36 2.65
N PHE A 133 -25.41 -2.11 1.62
CA PHE A 133 -24.63 -1.61 0.47
C PHE A 133 -25.47 -0.73 -0.48
N THR A 134 -26.78 -0.61 -0.26
CA THR A 134 -27.67 0.22 -1.08
C THR A 134 -27.74 1.67 -0.60
N LYS A 135 -27.35 1.92 0.66
CA LYS A 135 -27.32 3.25 1.26
C LYS A 135 -25.90 3.77 1.38
N PHE A 136 -25.60 4.83 0.62
CA PHE A 136 -24.29 5.47 0.69
C PHE A 136 -24.23 6.49 1.84
N ASP A 137 -23.55 6.15 2.94
CA ASP A 137 -23.19 7.10 3.99
C ASP A 137 -21.98 7.94 3.56
N LYS A 138 -22.26 9.14 3.07
CA LYS A 138 -21.22 10.07 2.63
C LYS A 138 -20.21 10.38 3.72
N ALA A 139 -20.63 10.55 4.98
CA ALA A 139 -19.72 10.90 6.07
C ALA A 139 -18.71 9.76 6.35
N LYS A 140 -19.17 8.51 6.27
CA LYS A 140 -18.33 7.33 6.48
C LYS A 140 -17.33 7.06 5.35
N TYR A 141 -17.70 7.37 4.10
CA TYR A 141 -16.92 6.99 2.92
C TYR A 141 -16.19 8.16 2.23
N THR A 142 -16.30 9.37 2.77
CA THR A 142 -15.56 10.54 2.26
C THR A 142 -14.05 10.26 2.28
N ASP A 143 -13.37 10.73 1.24
CA ASP A 143 -11.91 10.66 1.06
C ASP A 143 -11.30 9.26 1.00
N LEU A 144 -12.08 8.17 0.91
CA LEU A 144 -11.51 6.82 0.80
C LEU A 144 -10.91 6.53 -0.59
N GLY A 145 -11.31 7.25 -1.63
CA GLY A 145 -10.83 7.12 -3.01
C GLY A 145 -11.54 8.12 -3.91
N ASP A 146 -11.21 8.12 -5.20
CA ASP A 146 -11.96 8.91 -6.20
C ASP A 146 -13.35 8.29 -6.45
N PHE A 147 -13.44 6.97 -6.31
CA PHE A 147 -14.70 6.23 -6.30
C PHE A 147 -14.71 5.29 -5.10
N VAL A 148 -15.89 5.16 -4.50
CA VAL A 148 -16.16 4.16 -3.46
C VAL A 148 -17.31 3.29 -3.92
N ILE A 149 -17.09 1.98 -3.94
CA ILE A 149 -18.08 0.98 -4.32
C ILE A 149 -18.47 0.21 -3.07
N LEU A 150 -19.75 0.22 -2.72
CA LEU A 150 -20.30 -0.64 -1.68
C LEU A 150 -20.71 -1.97 -2.31
N THR A 151 -20.36 -3.05 -1.63
CA THR A 151 -20.60 -4.42 -2.08
C THR A 151 -21.34 -5.19 -1.01
N ASP A 152 -22.20 -6.11 -1.43
CA ASP A 152 -22.98 -6.97 -0.54
C ASP A 152 -22.06 -7.81 0.34
N ALA A 153 -22.13 -7.62 1.66
CA ALA A 153 -21.35 -8.37 2.63
C ALA A 153 -21.64 -9.88 2.65
N LYS A 154 -22.76 -10.31 2.06
CA LYS A 154 -23.11 -11.74 1.93
C LYS A 154 -22.37 -12.43 0.78
N VAL A 155 -21.78 -11.68 -0.15
CA VAL A 155 -20.98 -12.26 -1.23
C VAL A 155 -19.69 -12.87 -0.64
N PRO A 156 -19.39 -14.14 -0.91
CA PRO A 156 -18.17 -14.78 -0.43
C PRO A 156 -16.91 -14.03 -0.88
N ARG A 157 -15.97 -13.82 0.04
CA ARG A 157 -14.68 -13.16 -0.26
C ARG A 157 -13.72 -14.04 -1.06
N SER A 158 -14.03 -15.32 -1.23
CA SER A 158 -13.28 -16.26 -2.04
C SER A 158 -14.22 -17.06 -2.93
N PHE A 159 -13.83 -17.25 -4.19
CA PHE A 159 -14.45 -18.27 -5.05
C PHE A 159 -14.13 -19.67 -4.48
N LYS A 160 -15.14 -20.54 -4.44
CA LYS A 160 -14.97 -21.98 -4.23
C LYS A 160 -15.01 -22.68 -5.58
#